data_AF-A0A7C7PXX1-F1
#
_entry.id   AF-A0A7C7PXX1-F1
#
_cell.length_a   1.000
_cell.length_b   1.000
_cell.length_c   1.000
_cell.angle_alpha   90.00
_cell.angle_beta   90.00
_cell.angle_gamma   90.00
#
_symmetry.space_group_name_H-M   'P 1'
#
loop_
_entity.id
_entity.type
_entity.pdbx_description
1 polymer ?
#
loop_
_entity_poly.entity_id
_entity_poly.type
_entity_poly.pdbx_seq_one_letter_code
_entity_poly.pdbx_strand_id
1 'polypeptide(L)'
;MKTASAAVLIPTYNEAGNIRELLDEVLHLFDEAGVEGFIMIIDDGSPDGTAGIVAEYAARDGRVRLLNRGRKMGIGSAYRDGFRLLLGGETGVEVAVTMDADRSHGPEIMLELLRKISEGYDVVIASRYVRGGRWSAGFVRKII
;
A
#
# COMPACT_ATOMS: atom_id res chain seq x y z
N MET A 1 6.43 19.39 12.86
CA MET A 1 5.06 19.06 12.40
C MET A 1 4.70 17.73 13.02
N LYS A 2 3.47 17.55 13.49
CA LYS A 2 2.99 16.23 13.92
C LYS A 2 2.79 15.42 12.63
N THR A 3 3.64 14.45 12.37
CA THR A 3 3.47 13.55 11.22
C THR A 3 2.22 12.73 11.52
N ALA A 4 1.16 12.87 10.71
CA ALA A 4 -0.05 12.08 10.89
C ALA A 4 0.30 10.60 10.70
N SER A 5 -0.23 9.72 11.55
CA SER A 5 0.03 8.30 11.44
C SER A 5 -0.64 7.73 10.18
N ALA A 6 0.01 6.79 9.49
CA ALA A 6 -0.43 6.31 8.18
C ALA A 6 -0.54 4.79 8.09
N ALA A 7 -1.57 4.32 7.38
CA ALA A 7 -1.73 2.93 6.97
C ALA A 7 -1.66 2.85 5.45
N VAL A 8 -0.70 2.09 4.93
CA VAL A 8 -0.57 1.82 3.49
C VAL A 8 -1.33 0.53 3.17
N LEU A 9 -2.47 0.65 2.50
CA LEU A 9 -3.33 -0.45 2.10
C LEU A 9 -2.92 -0.95 0.71
N ILE A 10 -2.49 -2.21 0.64
CA ILE A 10 -1.98 -2.84 -0.59
C ILE A 10 -2.73 -4.16 -0.83
N PRO A 11 -3.75 -4.16 -1.70
CA PRO A 11 -4.37 -5.38 -2.19
C PRO A 11 -3.40 -6.22 -3.00
N THR A 12 -3.42 -7.54 -2.83
CA THR A 12 -2.52 -8.46 -3.54
C THR A 12 -3.26 -9.69 -4.08
N TYR A 13 -2.88 -10.12 -5.28
CA TYR A 13 -3.25 -11.41 -5.85
C TYR A 13 -2.18 -11.81 -6.88
N ASN A 14 -1.41 -12.87 -6.61
CA ASN A 14 -0.25 -13.30 -7.42
C ASN A 14 0.88 -12.25 -7.51
N GLU A 15 1.36 -11.77 -6.37
CA GLU A 15 2.36 -10.69 -6.27
C GLU A 15 3.67 -11.14 -5.62
N ALA A 16 3.95 -12.46 -5.53
CA ALA A 16 5.13 -12.99 -4.85
C ALA A 16 6.45 -12.46 -5.45
N GLY A 17 6.45 -12.14 -6.74
CA GLY A 17 7.60 -11.56 -7.44
C GLY A 17 7.88 -10.09 -7.10
N ASN A 18 6.88 -9.34 -6.59
CA ASN A 18 6.98 -7.91 -6.32
C ASN A 18 7.00 -7.59 -4.82
N ILE A 19 6.31 -8.39 -4.02
CA ILE A 19 5.94 -8.03 -2.64
C ILE A 19 7.15 -7.86 -1.70
N ARG A 20 8.25 -8.62 -1.88
CA ARG A 20 9.46 -8.49 -1.04
C ARG A 20 10.08 -7.11 -1.17
N GLU A 21 10.40 -6.73 -2.40
CA GLU A 21 11.06 -5.46 -2.70
C GLU A 21 10.15 -4.27 -2.37
N LEU A 22 8.85 -4.40 -2.62
CA LEU A 22 7.89 -3.36 -2.26
C LEU A 22 7.84 -3.13 -0.74
N LEU A 23 7.79 -4.21 0.06
CA LEU A 23 7.79 -4.09 1.52
C LEU A 23 9.09 -3.47 2.04
N ASP A 24 10.25 -3.92 1.52
CA ASP A 24 11.54 -3.35 1.92
C ASP A 24 11.62 -1.85 1.58
N GLU A 25 11.14 -1.45 0.40
CA GLU A 25 11.11 -0.04 -0.04
C GLU A 25 10.18 0.83 0.83
N VAL A 26 8.96 0.36 1.11
CA VAL A 26 8.00 1.11 1.94
C VAL A 26 8.50 1.23 3.38
N LEU A 27 9.06 0.16 3.96
CA LEU A 27 9.64 0.20 5.30
C LEU A 27 10.84 1.16 5.38
N HIS A 28 11.69 1.17 4.34
CA HIS A 28 12.79 2.11 4.25
C HIS A 28 12.30 3.56 4.22
N LEU A 29 11.27 3.86 3.43
CA LEU A 29 10.66 5.20 3.36
C LEU A 29 10.03 5.60 4.71
N PHE A 30 9.45 4.65 5.44
CA PHE A 30 8.95 4.91 6.79
C PHE A 30 10.07 5.31 7.74
N ASP A 31 11.21 4.60 7.69
CA ASP A 31 12.38 4.90 8.51
C ASP A 31 13.01 6.25 8.14
N GLU A 32 13.18 6.51 6.84
CA GLU A 32 13.81 7.73 6.32
C GLU A 32 12.99 8.98 6.68
N ALA A 33 11.67 8.93 6.49
CA ALA A 33 10.78 10.07 6.72
C ALA A 33 10.18 10.12 8.13
N GLY A 34 10.46 9.13 8.99
CA GLY A 34 9.90 9.03 10.34
C GLY A 34 8.37 8.90 10.33
N VAL A 35 7.83 8.08 9.41
CA VAL A 35 6.39 7.83 9.32
C VAL A 35 5.97 6.86 10.41
N GLU A 36 5.11 7.31 11.33
CA GLU A 36 4.45 6.44 12.30
C GLU A 36 3.30 5.70 11.60
N GLY A 37 3.32 4.37 11.55
CA GLY A 37 2.32 3.68 10.75
C GLY A 37 2.55 2.19 10.54
N PHE A 38 1.77 1.61 9.63
CA PHE A 38 1.93 0.23 9.18
C PHE A 38 1.54 0.03 7.72
N ILE A 39 2.00 -1.07 7.15
CA ILE A 39 1.63 -1.59 5.85
C ILE A 39 0.60 -2.70 6.08
N MET A 40 -0.55 -2.61 5.43
CA MET A 40 -1.59 -3.62 5.45
C MET A 40 -1.67 -4.28 4.07
N ILE A 41 -1.17 -5.51 4.01
CA ILE A 41 -1.33 -6.35 2.83
C ILE A 41 -2.67 -7.08 2.93
N ILE A 42 -3.50 -6.90 1.91
CA ILE A 42 -4.84 -7.51 1.83
C ILE A 42 -4.78 -8.56 0.73
N ASP A 43 -4.52 -9.80 1.11
CA ASP A 43 -4.28 -10.90 0.16
C ASP A 43 -5.58 -11.62 -0.19
N ASP A 44 -5.84 -11.71 -1.48
CA ASP A 44 -7.03 -12.32 -2.08
C ASP A 44 -6.86 -13.84 -2.30
N GLY A 45 -6.17 -14.52 -1.39
CA GLY A 45 -5.91 -15.96 -1.46
C GLY A 45 -4.94 -16.30 -2.59
N SER A 46 -3.78 -15.63 -2.61
CA SER A 46 -2.76 -15.83 -3.63
C SER A 46 -2.18 -17.26 -3.60
N PRO A 47 -2.23 -18.02 -4.71
CA PRO A 47 -1.64 -19.36 -4.80
C PRO A 47 -0.11 -19.37 -4.97
N ASP A 48 0.51 -18.24 -5.28
CA ASP A 48 1.95 -18.12 -5.60
C ASP A 48 2.86 -17.95 -4.37
N GLY A 49 2.29 -17.96 -3.17
CA GLY A 49 3.03 -17.78 -1.93
C GLY A 49 3.12 -16.34 -1.43
N THR A 50 2.46 -15.36 -2.08
CA THR A 50 2.44 -13.94 -1.64
C THR A 50 2.17 -13.79 -0.14
N ALA A 51 1.08 -14.38 0.37
CA ALA A 51 0.72 -14.32 1.79
C ALA A 51 1.79 -14.91 2.73
N GLY A 52 2.49 -15.97 2.29
CA GLY A 52 3.58 -16.57 3.07
C GLY A 52 4.75 -15.62 3.24
N ILE A 53 5.14 -14.93 2.15
CA ILE A 53 6.19 -13.91 2.17
C ILE A 53 5.81 -12.77 3.13
N VAL A 54 4.57 -12.29 3.07
CA VAL A 54 4.11 -11.22 3.96
C VAL A 54 4.13 -11.67 5.42
N ALA A 55 3.75 -12.92 5.70
CA ALA A 55 3.79 -13.47 7.06
C ALA A 55 5.23 -13.52 7.62
N GLU A 56 6.24 -13.84 6.80
CA GLU A 56 7.66 -13.74 7.19
C GLU A 56 8.03 -12.31 7.59
N TYR A 57 7.56 -11.31 6.84
CA TYR A 57 7.80 -9.89 7.15
C TYR A 57 7.06 -9.44 8.42
N ALA A 58 5.81 -9.85 8.61
CA ALA A 58 5.03 -9.53 9.80
C ALA A 58 5.63 -10.13 11.08
N ALA A 59 6.29 -11.27 10.98
CA ALA A 59 6.97 -11.90 12.12
C ALA A 59 8.22 -11.14 12.58
N ARG A 60 8.87 -10.39 11.69
CA ARG A 60 10.11 -9.63 11.98
C ARG A 60 9.88 -8.14 12.21
N ASP A 61 8.81 -7.57 11.64
CA ASP A 61 8.47 -6.16 11.76
C ASP A 61 6.96 -5.98 12.00
N GLY A 62 6.59 -5.49 13.19
CA GLY A 62 5.20 -5.27 13.58
C GLY A 62 4.46 -4.19 12.78
N ARG A 63 5.18 -3.45 11.93
CA ARG A 63 4.60 -2.52 10.95
C ARG A 63 4.08 -3.23 9.72
N VAL A 64 4.35 -4.52 9.51
CA VAL A 64 3.76 -5.30 8.41
C VAL A 64 2.60 -6.13 8.94
N ARG A 65 1.43 -5.98 8.33
CA ARG A 65 0.20 -6.69 8.71
C ARG A 65 -0.39 -7.40 7.50
N LEU A 66 -0.94 -8.58 7.74
CA LEU A 66 -1.59 -9.40 6.71
C LEU A 66 -3.06 -9.61 7.03
N LEU A 67 -3.93 -9.17 6.13
CA LEU A 67 -5.32 -9.58 6.05
C LEU A 67 -5.46 -10.62 4.93
N ASN A 68 -5.40 -11.90 5.28
CA ASN A 68 -5.62 -12.98 4.33
C ASN A 68 -7.13 -13.26 4.20
N ARG A 69 -7.69 -13.05 3.01
CA ARG A 69 -9.13 -13.24 2.73
C ARG A 69 -9.48 -14.65 2.26
N GLY A 70 -8.48 -15.53 2.07
CA GLY A 70 -8.63 -16.96 1.77
C GLY A 70 -9.15 -17.30 0.37
N ARG A 71 -9.62 -16.31 -0.41
CA ARG A 71 -10.05 -16.47 -1.81
C ARG A 71 -10.10 -15.12 -2.54
N LYS A 72 -10.10 -15.20 -3.86
CA LYS A 72 -10.22 -14.04 -4.74
C LYS A 72 -11.65 -13.47 -4.67
N MET A 73 -11.79 -12.22 -4.25
CA MET A 73 -13.08 -11.49 -4.25
C MET A 73 -12.99 -10.10 -4.89
N GLY A 74 -11.79 -9.63 -5.24
CA GLY A 74 -11.55 -8.43 -6.04
C GLY A 74 -10.95 -7.27 -5.26
N ILE A 75 -10.27 -6.38 -5.99
CA ILE A 75 -9.55 -5.23 -5.44
C ILE A 75 -10.47 -4.24 -4.70
N GLY A 76 -11.68 -4.00 -5.23
CA GLY A 76 -12.63 -3.10 -4.60
C GLY A 76 -13.12 -3.61 -3.24
N SER A 77 -13.36 -4.93 -3.08
CA SER A 77 -13.67 -5.49 -1.77
C SER A 77 -12.47 -5.50 -0.84
N ALA A 78 -11.25 -5.65 -1.35
CA ALA A 78 -10.03 -5.58 -0.55
C ALA A 78 -9.91 -4.22 0.12
N TYR A 79 -10.00 -3.12 -0.65
CA TYR A 79 -9.97 -1.78 -0.07
C TYR A 79 -11.10 -1.54 0.93
N ARG A 80 -12.32 -2.01 0.66
CA ARG A 80 -13.43 -1.90 1.62
C ARG A 80 -13.12 -2.55 2.95
N ASP A 81 -12.53 -3.75 2.94
CA ASP A 81 -12.16 -4.45 4.17
C ASP A 81 -11.00 -3.75 4.89
N GLY A 82 -10.00 -3.25 4.15
CA GLY A 82 -8.93 -2.41 4.69
C GLY A 82 -9.47 -1.14 5.37
N PHE A 83 -10.33 -0.38 4.70
CA PHE A 83 -10.95 0.83 5.27
C PHE A 83 -11.81 0.51 6.50
N ARG A 84 -12.55 -0.60 6.52
CA ARG A 84 -13.33 -1.02 7.69
C ARG A 84 -12.45 -1.26 8.91
N LEU A 85 -11.29 -1.89 8.73
CA LEU A 85 -10.34 -2.11 9.83
C LEU A 85 -9.81 -0.78 10.39
N LEU A 86 -9.51 0.18 9.53
CA LEU A 86 -9.05 1.51 9.96
C LEU A 86 -10.15 2.26 10.70
N LEU A 87 -11.36 2.29 10.13
CA LEU A 87 -12.53 2.97 10.71
C LEU A 87 -13.06 2.31 11.98
N GLY A 88 -12.71 1.05 12.25
CA GLY A 88 -13.05 0.34 13.48
C GLY A 88 -12.38 0.90 14.74
N GLY A 89 -11.39 1.80 14.60
CA GLY A 89 -10.75 2.51 15.71
C GLY A 89 -9.64 1.72 16.42
N GLU A 90 -9.47 0.44 16.12
CA GLU A 90 -8.45 -0.42 16.75
C GLU A 90 -7.02 -0.06 16.35
N THR A 91 -6.84 0.68 15.26
CA THR A 91 -5.52 0.95 14.67
C THR A 91 -4.89 2.26 15.10
N GLY A 92 -5.71 3.24 15.53
CA GLY A 92 -5.25 4.60 15.90
C GLY A 92 -4.63 5.41 14.75
N VAL A 93 -4.77 4.94 13.51
CA VAL A 93 -4.20 5.61 12.32
C VAL A 93 -5.14 6.70 11.81
N GLU A 94 -4.57 7.84 11.42
CA GLU A 94 -5.32 9.01 10.94
C GLU A 94 -5.44 9.06 9.41
N VAL A 95 -4.47 8.48 8.69
CA VAL A 95 -4.38 8.57 7.22
C VAL A 95 -4.33 7.19 6.57
N ALA A 96 -5.14 6.98 5.54
CA ALA A 96 -5.06 5.81 4.67
C ALA A 96 -4.40 6.19 3.34
N VAL A 97 -3.38 5.44 2.94
CA VAL A 97 -2.75 5.53 1.63
C VAL A 97 -3.06 4.24 0.88
N THR A 98 -3.56 4.32 -0.35
CA THR A 98 -3.81 3.15 -1.20
C THR A 98 -2.76 3.08 -2.29
N MET A 99 -2.18 1.91 -2.52
CA MET A 99 -1.30 1.65 -3.67
C MET A 99 -1.45 0.22 -4.17
N ASP A 100 -0.88 -0.05 -5.35
CA ASP A 100 -0.89 -1.36 -6.00
C ASP A 100 0.46 -2.06 -5.75
N ALA A 101 0.46 -3.39 -5.77
CA ALA A 101 1.67 -4.16 -5.51
C ALA A 101 2.58 -4.34 -6.73
N ASP A 102 2.10 -4.05 -7.94
CA ASP A 102 2.76 -4.34 -9.23
C ASP A 102 3.80 -3.29 -9.67
N ARG A 103 4.16 -2.37 -8.78
CA ARG A 103 5.09 -1.24 -9.00
C ARG A 103 4.66 -0.24 -10.08
N SER A 104 3.38 -0.23 -10.45
CA SER A 104 2.82 0.85 -11.27
C SER A 104 2.77 2.20 -10.52
N HIS A 105 2.81 2.15 -9.19
CA HIS A 105 2.89 3.29 -8.29
C HIS A 105 4.26 3.30 -7.59
N GLY A 106 5.04 4.38 -7.78
CA GLY A 106 6.26 4.60 -7.03
C GLY A 106 5.95 4.82 -5.54
N PRO A 107 6.46 3.98 -4.62
CA PRO A 107 6.19 4.11 -3.19
C PRO A 107 6.60 5.48 -2.64
N GLU A 108 7.65 6.10 -3.16
CA GLU A 108 8.14 7.42 -2.76
C GLU A 108 7.07 8.53 -2.86
N ILE A 109 6.12 8.38 -3.77
CA ILE A 109 5.00 9.31 -3.94
C ILE A 109 4.14 9.39 -2.68
N MET A 110 4.10 8.33 -1.85
CA MET A 110 3.34 8.35 -0.61
C MET A 110 3.79 9.46 0.34
N LEU A 111 5.08 9.81 0.35
CA LEU A 111 5.61 10.86 1.22
C LEU A 111 5.07 12.24 0.82
N GLU A 112 4.95 12.51 -0.48
CA GLU A 112 4.32 13.73 -0.98
C GLU A 112 2.82 13.77 -0.68
N LEU A 113 2.12 12.63 -0.77
CA LEU A 113 0.71 12.54 -0.39
C LEU A 113 0.52 12.86 1.10
N LEU A 114 1.31 12.23 1.98
CA LEU A 114 1.27 12.47 3.42
C LEU A 114 1.60 13.93 3.77
N ARG A 115 2.59 14.51 3.09
CA ARG A 115 2.94 15.93 3.23
C ARG A 115 1.75 16.81 2.89
N LYS A 116 1.05 16.54 1.78
CA LYS A 116 -0.16 17.29 1.43
C LYS A 116 -1.30 17.08 2.42
N ILE A 117 -1.53 15.88 2.94
CA ILE A 117 -2.50 15.69 4.02
C ILE A 117 -2.15 16.56 5.24
N SER A 118 -0.87 16.62 5.62
CA SER A 118 -0.41 17.46 6.76
C SER A 118 -0.55 18.97 6.54
N GLU A 119 -0.69 19.43 5.29
CA GLU A 119 -1.02 20.83 4.97
C GLU A 119 -2.52 21.16 5.19
N GLY A 120 -3.34 20.18 5.56
CA GLY A 120 -4.77 20.35 5.86
C GLY A 120 -5.72 19.94 4.74
N TYR A 121 -5.24 19.15 3.76
CA TYR A 121 -6.11 18.57 2.73
C TYR A 121 -6.73 17.26 3.22
N ASP A 122 -8.02 17.06 2.98
CA ASP A 122 -8.71 15.82 3.38
C ASP A 122 -8.44 14.64 2.43
N VAL A 123 -8.25 14.94 1.13
CA VAL A 123 -8.03 13.95 0.08
C VAL A 123 -6.98 14.46 -0.89
N VAL A 124 -5.98 13.63 -1.19
CA VAL A 124 -4.89 13.93 -2.12
C VAL A 124 -4.73 12.77 -3.10
N ILE A 125 -4.61 13.08 -4.40
CA ILE A 125 -4.53 12.08 -5.46
C ILE A 125 -3.25 12.31 -6.27
N ALA A 126 -2.42 11.26 -6.39
CA ALA A 126 -1.30 11.22 -7.32
C ALA A 126 -1.82 11.04 -8.77
N SER A 127 -2.04 12.16 -9.47
CA SER A 127 -2.65 12.14 -10.81
C SER A 127 -1.63 12.16 -11.94
N ARG A 128 -1.79 11.22 -12.89
CA ARG A 128 -1.01 11.16 -14.14
C ARG A 128 -1.50 12.17 -15.20
N TYR A 129 -2.62 12.84 -14.96
CA TYR A 129 -3.31 13.71 -15.94
C TYR A 129 -3.19 15.21 -15.65
N VAL A 130 -2.46 15.59 -14.60
CA VAL A 130 -2.21 17.00 -14.26
C VAL A 130 -0.80 17.42 -14.70
N ARG A 131 -0.53 18.73 -14.70
CA ARG A 131 0.79 19.27 -15.06
C ARG A 131 1.89 18.61 -14.23
N GLY A 132 2.87 17.99 -14.90
CA GLY A 132 3.96 17.25 -14.28
C GLY A 132 3.69 15.75 -14.09
N GLY A 133 2.42 15.33 -14.11
CA GLY A 133 2.02 13.93 -14.10
C GLY A 133 2.48 13.21 -15.37
N ARG A 134 2.98 11.99 -15.20
CA ARG A 134 3.48 11.16 -16.30
C ARG A 134 3.07 9.72 -16.10
N TRP A 135 2.98 9.01 -17.21
CA TRP A 135 2.83 7.56 -17.25
C TRP A 135 3.70 7.04 -18.39
N SER A 136 4.43 5.96 -18.15
CA SER A 136 5.27 5.33 -19.15
C SER A 136 4.79 3.90 -19.35
N ALA A 137 4.61 3.51 -20.61
CA ALA A 137 4.41 2.13 -21.00
C ALA A 137 5.14 1.86 -22.31
N GLY A 138 5.54 0.61 -22.52
CA GLY A 138 6.10 0.17 -23.79
C GLY A 138 5.10 0.28 -24.94
N PHE A 139 5.61 0.32 -26.17
CA PHE A 139 4.81 0.42 -27.39
C PHE A 139 3.91 -0.80 -27.67
N VAL A 140 4.13 -1.92 -26.96
CA VAL A 140 3.48 -3.19 -27.25
C VAL A 140 2.80 -3.72 -26.00
N ARG A 141 1.52 -4.06 -26.13
CA ARG A 141 0.78 -4.85 -25.14
C ARG A 141 0.73 -6.28 -25.66
N LYS A 142 1.42 -7.20 -24.98
CA LYS A 142 1.24 -8.64 -25.25
C LYS A 142 0.00 -9.09 -24.48
N ILE A 143 -1.10 -9.28 -25.19
CA ILE A 143 -2.26 -9.99 -24.65
C ILE A 143 -1.92 -11.47 -24.77
N ILE A 144 -1.72 -12.13 -23.64
CA ILE A 144 -1.55 -13.59 -23.55
C ILE A 144 -2.91 -14.20 -23.23
#